data_AF-A0A7J4UNR0-F1
#
_entry.id   AF-A0A7J4UNR0-F1
#
_cell.length_a   1.000
_cell.length_b   1.000
_cell.length_c   1.000
_cell.angle_alpha   90.00
_cell.angle_beta   90.00
_cell.angle_gamma   90.00
#
_symmetry.space_group_name_H-M   'P 1'
#
loop_
_entity.id
_entity.type
_entity.pdbx_description
1 polymer ?
#
loop_
_entity_poly.entity_id
_entity_poly.type
_entity_poly.pdbx_seq_one_letter_code
_entity_poly.pdbx_strand_id
1 'polypeptide(L)' 'MATITLYQFEECPYCMKVRAKLAEMKLEYEKVNVPRDREDPLRKDLLEKSGVPTVPVIKIDDRYIGDSSAIVAYLEKKF' A
#
# COMPACT_ATOMS: atom_id res chain seq x y z
N MET A 1 -8.07 3.81 -16.54
CA MET A 1 -7.74 2.65 -15.69
C MET A 1 -6.95 3.17 -14.51
N ALA A 2 -7.32 2.83 -13.28
CA ALA A 2 -6.62 3.31 -12.10
C ALA A 2 -5.37 2.45 -11.86
N THR A 3 -4.19 3.06 -11.80
CA THR A 3 -2.94 2.35 -11.50
C THR A 3 -2.84 2.16 -9.98
N ILE A 4 -2.75 0.90 -9.54
CA ILE A 4 -2.64 0.56 -8.13
C ILE A 4 -1.27 -0.07 -7.88
N THR A 5 -0.51 0.47 -6.94
CA THR A 5 0.79 -0.05 -6.53
C THR A 5 0.80 -0.24 -5.02
N LEU A 6 0.94 -1.48 -4.56
CA LEU A 6 1.00 -1.84 -3.15
C LEU A 6 2.45 -2.01 -2.69
N TYR A 7 2.89 -1.11 -1.82
CA TYR A 7 4.16 -1.15 -1.12
C TYR A 7 4.01 -1.96 0.17
N GLN A 8 4.76 -3.05 0.25
CA GLN A 8 4.62 -4.05 1.31
C GLN A 8 5.90 -4.86 1.46
N PHE A 9 5.93 -5.79 2.41
CA PHE A 9 6.91 -6.87 2.44
C PHE A 9 6.21 -8.20 2.70
N GLU A 10 6.85 -9.30 2.30
CA GLU A 10 6.25 -10.65 2.35
C GLU A 10 5.84 -11.08 3.77
N GLU A 11 6.64 -10.74 4.77
CA GLU A 11 6.42 -11.08 6.18
C GLU A 11 5.42 -10.17 6.92
N CYS A 12 4.63 -9.34 6.23
CA CYS A 12 3.76 -8.37 6.90
C CYS A 12 2.29 -8.83 7.01
N PRO A 13 1.77 -9.07 8.24
CA PRO A 13 0.38 -9.51 8.42
C PRO A 13 -0.64 -8.45 7.99
N TYR A 14 -0.33 -7.16 8.13
CA TYR A 14 -1.20 -6.07 7.70
C TYR A 14 -1.28 -5.95 6.16
N CYS A 15 -0.19 -6.26 5.46
CA CYS A 15 -0.18 -6.26 3.99
C CYS A 15 -1.04 -7.40 3.43
N MET A 16 -1.09 -8.56 4.10
CA MET A 16 -1.97 -9.66 3.70
C MET A 16 -3.44 -9.25 3.68
N LYS A 17 -3.90 -8.44 4.65
CA LYS A 17 -5.28 -7.92 4.68
C LYS A 17 -5.59 -7.07 3.44
N VAL A 18 -4.68 -6.16 3.07
CA VAL A 18 -4.84 -5.31 1.89
C VAL A 18 -4.84 -6.14 0.60
N ARG A 19 -3.91 -7.11 0.48
CA ARG A 19 -3.87 -8.05 -0.65
C ARG A 19 -5.17 -8.82 -0.80
N ALA A 20 -5.72 -9.33 0.31
CA ALA A 20 -6.96 -10.09 0.31
C ALA A 20 -8.13 -9.21 -0.17
N LYS A 21 -8.21 -7.96 0.28
CA LYS A 21 -9.25 -7.03 -0.19
C LYS A 21 -9.10 -6.70 -1.68
N LEU A 22 -7.88 -6.42 -2.14
CA LEU A 22 -7.62 -6.18 -3.57
C LEU A 22 -8.00 -7.39 -4.44
N ALA A 23 -7.70 -8.60 -3.96
CA ALA A 23 -8.07 -9.85 -4.63
C ALA A 23 -9.59 -10.09 -4.62
N GLU A 24 -10.27 -9.81 -3.50
CA GLU A 24 -11.74 -9.87 -3.37
C GLU A 24 -12.42 -8.94 -4.38
N MET A 25 -11.90 -7.72 -4.52
CA MET A 25 -12.38 -6.73 -5.48
C MET A 25 -11.91 -6.99 -6.93
N LYS A 26 -11.09 -8.04 -7.15
CA LYS A 26 -10.47 -8.38 -8.44
C LYS A 26 -9.77 -7.20 -9.11
N LEU A 27 -9.13 -6.36 -8.31
CA LEU A 27 -8.38 -5.21 -8.81
C LEU A 27 -6.97 -5.65 -9.21
N GLU A 28 -6.50 -5.17 -10.36
CA GLU A 28 -5.11 -5.33 -10.76
C GLU A 28 -4.23 -4.35 -9.99
N TYR A 29 -3.14 -4.85 -9.40
CA TYR A 29 -2.20 -4.05 -8.65
C TYR A 29 -0.77 -4.56 -8.77
N GLU A 30 0.18 -3.64 -8.76
CA GLU A 30 1.60 -3.93 -8.71
C GLU A 30 2.07 -4.11 -7.27
N LYS A 31 2.99 -5.04 -7.02
CA LYS A 31 3.53 -5.31 -5.68
C LYS A 31 4.97 -4.86 -5.63
N VAL A 32 5.28 -3.89 -4.76
CA VAL A 32 6.63 -3.40 -4.53
C VAL A 32 7.10 -3.88 -3.15
N ASN A 33 8.17 -4.68 -3.13
CA ASN A 33 8.75 -5.17 -1.89
C ASN A 33 9.63 -4.05 -1.29
N VAL A 34 9.23 -3.55 -0.14
CA VAL A 34 9.96 -2.52 0.61
C VAL A 34 10.85 -3.22 1.62
N PRO A 35 12.15 -2.88 1.70
CA PRO A 35 13.03 -3.46 2.71
C PRO A 35 12.56 -3.14 4.14
N ARG A 36 12.86 -4.06 5.08
CA ARG A 36 12.55 -3.88 6.52
C ARG A 36 13.40 -2.81 7.18
N ASP A 37 14.46 -2.37 6.51
CA ASP A 37 15.31 -1.30 6.97
C ASP A 37 14.54 0.02 7.06
N ARG A 38 14.70 0.75 8.17
CA ARG A 38 14.00 2.02 8.42
C ARG A 38 14.73 3.21 7.80
N GLU A 39 16.00 3.06 7.50
CA GLU A 39 16.85 4.10 6.91
C GLU A 39 16.80 4.09 5.38
N ASP A 40 16.20 3.05 4.80
CA ASP A 40 16.04 2.88 3.37
C ASP A 40 15.39 4.11 2.70
N PRO A 41 15.96 4.60 1.59
CA PRO A 41 15.44 5.76 0.89
C PRO A 41 14.00 5.59 0.41
N LEU A 42 13.56 4.36 0.08
CA LEU A 42 12.18 4.10 -0.32
C LEU A 42 11.21 4.34 0.83
N ARG A 43 11.61 4.03 2.08
CA ARG A 43 10.77 4.33 3.25
C ARG A 43 10.66 5.81 3.55
N LYS A 44 11.73 6.57 3.34
CA LYS A 44 11.71 8.04 3.49
C LYS A 44 10.79 8.67 2.43
N ASP A 45 10.90 8.21 1.19
CA ASP A 45 10.00 8.62 0.11
C ASP A 45 8.53 8.27 0.41
N LEU A 46 8.26 7.06 0.90
CA LEU A 46 6.90 6.66 1.32
C LEU A 46 6.38 7.48 2.50
N LEU A 47 7.23 7.82 3.48
CA LEU A 47 6.87 8.71 4.57
C LEU A 47 6.49 10.10 4.06
N GLU A 48 7.27 10.68 3.16
CA GLU A 48 6.98 12.00 2.59
C GLU A 48 5.69 11.99 1.77
N LYS A 49 5.41 10.91 1.04
CA LYS A 49 4.25 10.82 0.14
C LYS A 49 2.97 10.37 0.85
N SER A 50 3.05 9.37 1.71
CA SER A 50 1.89 8.76 2.39
C SER A 50 1.69 9.27 3.81
N GLY A 51 2.64 10.02 4.36
CA GLY A 51 2.62 10.51 5.74
C GLY A 51 2.89 9.44 6.80
N VAL A 52 3.22 8.20 6.42
CA VAL A 52 3.53 7.13 7.38
C VAL A 52 4.85 6.43 7.03
N PRO A 53 5.71 6.14 8.03
CA PRO A 53 6.97 5.43 7.79
C PRO A 53 6.78 3.90 7.72
N THR A 54 5.54 3.42 7.88
CA THR A 54 5.18 2.02 8.00
C THR A 54 4.41 1.53 6.79
N VAL A 55 4.60 0.26 6.44
CA VAL A 55 3.76 -0.44 5.47
C VAL A 55 2.59 -1.13 6.19
N PRO A 56 1.46 -1.43 5.52
CA PRO A 56 1.18 -1.25 4.08
C PRO A 56 0.99 0.20 3.67
N VAL A 57 1.54 0.54 2.51
CA VAL A 57 1.23 1.79 1.79
C VAL A 57 0.74 1.40 0.40
N ILE A 58 -0.39 1.96 -0.04
CA ILE A 58 -0.86 1.80 -1.41
C ILE A 58 -0.76 3.14 -2.13
N LYS A 59 -0.36 3.10 -3.39
CA LYS A 59 -0.48 4.21 -4.32
C LYS A 59 -1.62 3.88 -5.28
N ILE A 60 -2.59 4.78 -5.37
CA ILE A 60 -3.69 4.68 -6.34
C ILE A 60 -3.68 5.97 -7.14
N ASP A 61 -3.38 5.85 -8.43
CA ASP A 61 -3.14 7.00 -9.30
C ASP A 61 -1.96 7.84 -8.75
N ASP A 62 -2.15 9.11 -8.42
CA ASP A 62 -1.10 9.93 -7.80
C ASP A 62 -1.15 9.97 -6.25
N ARG A 63 -2.10 9.26 -5.64
CA ARG A 63 -2.34 9.35 -4.19
C ARG A 63 -1.74 8.19 -3.42
N TYR A 64 -0.98 8.51 -2.39
CA TYR A 64 -0.43 7.54 -1.45
C TYR A 64 -1.29 7.48 -0.19
N ILE A 65 -1.64 6.27 0.22
CA ILE A 65 -2.47 6.01 1.40
C ILE A 65 -1.75 4.96 2.22
N GLY A 66 -1.31 5.36 3.40
CA GLY A 66 -0.83 4.44 4.42
C GLY A 66 -1.97 3.92 5.29
N ASP A 67 -1.65 2.92 6.10
CA ASP A 67 -2.56 2.22 7.02
C ASP A 67 -3.52 1.23 6.34
N SER A 68 -3.53 -0.02 6.80
CA SER A 68 -4.34 -1.09 6.19
C SER A 68 -5.84 -0.77 6.20
N SER A 69 -6.33 -0.10 7.23
CA SER A 69 -7.75 0.20 7.38
C SER A 69 -8.15 1.35 6.47
N ALA A 70 -7.32 2.40 6.38
CA ALA A 70 -7.54 3.51 5.48
C ALA A 70 -7.49 3.08 4.01
N ILE A 71 -6.57 2.17 3.66
CA ILE A 71 -6.49 1.59 2.32
C ILE A 71 -7.79 0.87 1.95
N VAL A 72 -8.28 -0.04 2.82
CA VAL A 72 -9.51 -0.79 2.59
C VAL A 72 -10.70 0.16 2.43
N ALA A 73 -10.88 1.11 3.36
CA ALA A 73 -11.96 2.07 3.31
C ALA A 73 -11.92 2.93 2.04
N TYR A 74 -10.73 3.28 1.56
CA TYR A 74 -10.58 4.04 0.32
C TYR A 74 -10.91 3.19 -0.91
N LEU A 75 -10.48 1.92 -0.95
CA LEU A 75 -10.80 1.00 -2.03
C LEU A 75 -12.32 0.84 -2.15
N GLU A 76 -13.01 0.56 -1.04
CA GLU A 76 -14.48 0.39 -1.00
C GLU A 76 -15.26 1.67 -1.36
N LYS A 77 -14.65 2.84 -1.17
CA LYS A 77 -15.28 4.11 -1.55
C LYS A 77 -15.06 4.47 -3.02
N LYS A 78 -13.94 4.04 -3.60
CA LYS A 78 -13.51 4.42 -4.95
C LYS A 78 -13.94 3.42 -6.02
N PHE A 79 -14.06 2.13 -5.67
CA PHE A 79 -14.43 1.03 -6.53
C PHE A 79 -15.67 0.33 -5.97
#